data_AF-A0AAV4L7Z1-F1
#
_entry.id   AF-A0AAV4L7Z1-F1
#
_cell.length_a   1.000
_cell.length_b   1.000
_cell.length_c   1.000
_cell.angle_alpha   90.00
_cell.angle_beta   90.00
_cell.angle_gamma   90.00
#
_symmetry.space_group_name_H-M   'P 1'
#
loop_
_entity.id
_entity.type
_entity.pdbx_description
1 polymer ?
#
loop_
_entity_poly.entity_id
_entity_poly.type
_entity_poly.pdbx_seq_one_letter_code
_entity_poly.pdbx_strand_id
1 'polypeptide(L)'
;MMDNLSSQNIRRDEGCISADVVRNLEATHNIKLPDMYVGFIIEHNGARLKARIFDYSDANIKSNKKNSNSITFLNIEKIENHIENLKYMEEPDWDPKYLFEDGLIPFGDNGGGDMICFDYRKNKKTDNPPVVIWNHDMGFDHRVAFIANNFKEFVDMLHEPEDEEV
;
A
#
# COMPACT_ATOMS: atom_id res chain seq x y z
N MET A 1 14.60 12.89 13.81
CA MET A 1 13.97 11.86 12.96
C MET A 1 12.87 12.55 12.20
N MET A 2 13.00 12.63 10.88
CA MET A 2 11.96 13.21 10.02
C MET A 2 10.80 12.22 10.04
N ASP A 3 9.76 12.58 10.77
CA ASP A 3 8.53 11.81 10.84
C ASP A 3 7.79 12.03 9.51
N ASN A 4 7.98 11.12 8.56
CA ASN A 4 7.35 11.18 7.23
C ASN A 4 5.81 11.16 7.32
N LEU A 5 5.23 10.87 8.49
CA LEU A 5 3.79 10.98 8.74
C LEU A 5 3.40 12.29 9.44
N SER A 6 4.36 13.20 9.69
CA SER A 6 4.07 14.49 10.30
C SER A 6 3.24 15.39 9.40
N SER A 7 2.44 16.26 10.02
CA SER A 7 1.58 17.22 9.31
C SER A 7 2.32 18.14 8.35
N GLN A 8 3.61 18.40 8.57
CA GLN A 8 4.45 19.20 7.66
C GLN A 8 4.72 18.51 6.33
N ASN A 9 4.69 17.17 6.32
CA ASN A 9 4.87 16.34 5.12
C ASN A 9 3.55 16.09 4.38
N ILE A 10 2.40 16.43 4.95
CA ILE A 10 1.10 16.25 4.29
C ILE A 10 0.90 17.36 3.25
N ARG A 11 0.83 16.98 1.98
CA ARG A 11 0.51 17.87 0.84
C ARG A 11 -0.99 18.04 0.66
N ARG A 12 -1.75 16.98 0.89
CA ARG A 12 -3.22 16.97 0.83
C ARG A 12 -3.75 16.02 1.89
N ASP A 13 -4.80 16.45 2.56
CA ASP A 13 -5.50 15.69 3.59
C ASP A 13 -6.98 15.62 3.21
N GLU A 14 -7.59 14.43 3.27
CA GLU A 14 -9.03 14.27 3.04
C GLU A 14 -9.83 14.20 4.36
N GLY A 15 -9.14 14.29 5.51
CA GLY A 15 -9.73 14.45 6.84
C GLY A 15 -9.68 13.20 7.72
N CYS A 16 -10.37 13.27 8.85
CA CYS A 16 -10.39 12.20 9.85
C CYS A 16 -11.47 11.14 9.57
N ILE A 17 -11.30 9.96 10.15
CA ILE A 17 -12.27 8.85 10.07
C ILE A 17 -12.43 8.18 11.44
N SER A 18 -13.60 7.60 11.71
CA SER A 18 -13.83 6.87 12.96
C SER A 18 -12.99 5.60 13.02
N ALA A 19 -12.40 5.34 14.19
CA ALA A 19 -11.73 4.08 14.49
C ALA A 19 -12.64 2.85 14.30
N ASP A 20 -13.97 3.00 14.34
CA ASP A 20 -14.90 1.90 14.06
C ASP A 20 -14.82 1.44 12.61
N VAL A 21 -14.55 2.34 11.66
CA VAL A 21 -14.37 1.97 10.24
C VAL A 21 -13.12 1.11 10.08
N VAL A 22 -12.04 1.46 10.79
CA VAL A 22 -10.81 0.66 10.84
C VAL A 22 -11.08 -0.74 11.41
N ARG A 23 -11.78 -0.81 12.56
CA ARG A 23 -12.12 -2.08 13.21
C ARG A 23 -12.98 -2.98 12.33
N ASN A 24 -13.89 -2.38 11.54
CA ASN A 24 -14.71 -3.13 10.60
C ASN A 24 -13.87 -3.79 9.52
N LEU A 25 -12.91 -3.06 8.91
CA LEU A 25 -11.99 -3.61 7.93
C LEU A 25 -11.13 -4.75 8.53
N GLU A 26 -10.60 -4.55 9.73
CA GLU A 26 -9.84 -5.59 10.45
C GLU A 26 -10.68 -6.85 10.70
N ALA A 27 -11.95 -6.67 11.11
CA ALA A 27 -12.87 -7.77 11.35
C ALA A 27 -13.24 -8.51 10.06
N THR A 28 -13.56 -7.81 8.98
CA THR A 28 -13.92 -8.40 7.68
C THR A 28 -12.82 -9.31 7.14
N HIS A 29 -11.56 -8.87 7.21
CA HIS A 29 -10.43 -9.67 6.73
C HIS A 29 -9.80 -10.57 7.79
N ASN A 30 -10.27 -10.49 9.04
CA ASN A 30 -9.74 -11.20 10.19
C ASN A 30 -8.23 -10.93 10.42
N ILE A 31 -7.82 -9.66 10.31
CA ILE A 31 -6.44 -9.18 10.44
C ILE A 31 -6.25 -8.24 11.65
N LYS A 32 -5.01 -7.78 11.89
CA LYS A 32 -4.71 -6.60 12.73
C LYS A 32 -3.83 -5.64 11.93
N LEU A 33 -4.30 -4.42 11.68
CA LEU A 33 -3.53 -3.38 10.99
C LEU A 33 -2.39 -2.86 11.88
N PRO A 34 -1.29 -2.36 11.29
CA PRO A 34 -0.20 -1.78 12.09
C PRO A 34 -0.69 -0.58 12.89
N ASP A 35 -0.41 -0.55 14.20
CA ASP A 35 -0.88 0.52 15.10
C ASP A 35 -0.43 1.92 14.61
N MET A 36 0.76 2.02 14.02
CA MET A 36 1.29 3.26 13.44
C MET A 36 0.52 3.71 12.18
N TYR A 37 0.05 2.76 11.37
CA TYR A 37 -0.82 3.07 10.23
C TYR A 37 -2.20 3.53 10.72
N VAL A 38 -2.78 2.81 11.69
CA VAL A 38 -4.07 3.16 12.29
C VAL A 38 -4.03 4.56 12.89
N GLY A 39 -3.01 4.86 13.70
CA GLY A 39 -2.85 6.18 14.33
C GLY A 39 -2.73 7.33 13.33
N PHE A 40 -2.17 7.07 12.14
CA PHE A 40 -2.10 8.06 11.07
C PHE A 40 -3.43 8.20 10.32
N ILE A 41 -4.02 7.09 9.88
CA ILE A 41 -5.17 7.12 8.97
C ILE A 41 -6.47 7.61 9.65
N ILE A 42 -6.60 7.46 10.98
CA ILE A 42 -7.75 8.00 11.71
C ILE A 42 -7.78 9.54 11.70
N GLU A 43 -6.62 10.19 11.61
CA GLU A 43 -6.50 11.65 11.56
C GLU A 43 -6.41 12.17 10.11
N HIS A 44 -5.82 11.36 9.21
CA HIS A 44 -5.39 11.77 7.87
C HIS A 44 -5.80 10.74 6.79
N ASN A 45 -7.07 10.34 6.78
CA ASN A 45 -7.64 9.35 5.87
C ASN A 45 -7.46 9.80 4.41
N GLY A 46 -6.79 8.99 3.59
CA GLY A 46 -6.55 9.33 2.18
C GLY A 46 -5.47 10.40 1.94
N ALA A 47 -4.61 10.69 2.92
CA ALA A 47 -3.60 11.73 2.80
C ALA A 47 -2.55 11.47 1.70
N ARG A 48 -2.02 12.57 1.17
CA ARG A 48 -0.92 12.58 0.19
C ARG A 48 0.28 13.27 0.79
N LEU A 49 1.41 12.59 0.79
CA LEU A 49 2.66 13.11 1.35
C LEU A 49 3.49 13.86 0.28
N LYS A 50 4.38 14.76 0.72
CA LYS A 50 5.44 15.31 -0.13
C LYS A 50 6.49 14.22 -0.36
N ALA A 51 7.03 13.67 0.73
CA ALA A 51 7.87 12.48 0.71
C ALA A 51 6.99 11.25 0.48
N ARG A 52 6.91 10.82 -0.79
CA ARG A 52 5.99 9.79 -1.26
C ARG A 52 6.65 8.79 -2.21
N ILE A 53 7.92 8.99 -2.54
CA ILE A 53 8.67 8.09 -3.41
C ILE A 53 9.31 7.03 -2.54
N PHE A 54 9.28 5.79 -3.00
CA PHE A 54 9.98 4.67 -2.39
C PHE A 54 10.72 3.87 -3.44
N ASP A 55 11.89 3.38 -3.06
CA ASP A 55 12.71 2.50 -3.89
C ASP A 55 12.64 1.06 -3.39
N TYR A 56 12.49 0.11 -4.32
CA TYR A 56 12.46 -1.31 -4.02
C TYR A 56 13.20 -2.13 -5.07
N SER A 57 13.57 -3.35 -4.72
CA SER A 57 14.18 -4.29 -5.65
C SER A 57 13.20 -5.39 -5.99
N ASP A 58 12.84 -5.51 -7.27
CA ASP A 58 12.05 -6.64 -7.75
C ASP A 58 12.98 -7.76 -8.22
N ALA A 59 12.96 -8.90 -7.52
CA ALA A 59 13.76 -10.06 -7.86
C ALA A 59 13.40 -10.66 -9.24
N ASN A 60 12.20 -10.37 -9.75
CA ASN A 60 11.74 -10.81 -11.06
C ASN A 60 12.32 -9.95 -12.19
N ILE A 61 12.77 -8.73 -11.89
CA ILE A 61 13.40 -7.84 -12.85
C ILE A 61 14.91 -8.04 -12.75
N LYS A 62 15.52 -8.59 -13.82
CA LYS A 62 16.98 -8.76 -13.92
C LYS A 62 17.67 -7.41 -14.13
N SER A 63 17.68 -6.58 -13.10
CA SER A 63 18.30 -5.27 -13.07
C SER A 63 19.03 -5.09 -11.74
N ASN A 64 20.24 -4.51 -11.80
CA ASN A 64 20.95 -4.08 -10.59
C ASN A 64 20.47 -2.70 -10.09
N LYS A 65 19.50 -2.08 -10.77
CA LYS A 65 18.90 -0.81 -10.36
C LYS A 65 17.67 -1.08 -9.50
N LYS A 66 17.50 -0.26 -8.46
CA LYS A 66 16.23 -0.20 -7.73
C LYS A 66 15.15 0.38 -8.64
N ASN A 67 13.92 -0.13 -8.49
CA ASN A 67 12.73 0.48 -9.05
C ASN A 67 12.27 1.58 -8.10
N SER A 68 11.78 2.68 -8.63
CA SER A 68 11.18 3.77 -7.86
C SER A 68 9.70 3.84 -8.18
N ASN A 69 8.86 3.97 -7.17
CA ASN A 69 7.42 4.17 -7.35
C ASN A 69 6.91 5.18 -6.32
N SER A 70 5.65 5.60 -6.44
CA SER A 70 5.05 6.56 -5.53
C SER A 70 3.86 5.98 -4.78
N ILE A 71 3.54 6.55 -3.63
CA ILE A 71 2.35 6.19 -2.87
C ILE A 71 1.41 7.39 -2.65
N THR A 72 0.12 7.15 -2.85
CA THR A 72 -0.99 7.90 -2.27
C THR A 72 -1.73 6.97 -1.32
N PHE A 73 -2.02 7.42 -0.09
CA PHE A 73 -2.81 6.60 0.83
C PHE A 73 -4.25 6.50 0.34
N LEU A 74 -4.82 5.30 0.44
CA LEU A 74 -6.23 5.07 0.14
C LEU A 74 -7.10 5.59 1.29
N ASN A 75 -8.31 6.01 0.93
CA ASN A 75 -9.38 6.14 1.93
C ASN A 75 -9.75 4.75 2.43
N ILE A 76 -9.74 4.54 3.74
CA ILE A 76 -9.99 3.22 4.33
C ILE A 76 -11.37 2.67 3.97
N GLU A 77 -12.37 3.55 3.83
CA GLU A 77 -13.74 3.21 3.43
C GLU A 77 -13.85 2.66 1.99
N LYS A 78 -12.82 2.86 1.16
CA LYS A 78 -12.78 2.39 -0.23
C LYS A 78 -12.00 1.09 -0.38
N ILE A 79 -11.25 0.65 0.63
CA ILE A 79 -10.35 -0.51 0.53
C ILE A 79 -11.10 -1.77 0.11
N GLU A 80 -12.26 -2.06 0.71
CA GLU A 80 -13.09 -3.22 0.34
C GLU A 80 -13.50 -3.16 -1.14
N ASN A 81 -13.99 -2.01 -1.59
CA ASN A 81 -14.35 -1.81 -3.00
C ASN A 81 -13.14 -1.99 -3.92
N HIS A 82 -11.95 -1.54 -3.52
CA HIS A 82 -10.72 -1.79 -4.27
C HIS A 82 -10.39 -3.28 -4.34
N ILE A 83 -10.46 -4.00 -3.23
CA ILE A 83 -10.21 -5.45 -3.20
C ILE A 83 -11.22 -6.19 -4.09
N GLU A 84 -12.50 -5.86 -4.02
CA GLU A 84 -13.53 -6.46 -4.86
C GLU A 84 -13.27 -6.18 -6.35
N ASN A 85 -12.99 -4.94 -6.73
CA ASN A 85 -12.68 -4.58 -8.11
C ASN A 85 -11.45 -5.33 -8.63
N LEU A 86 -10.40 -5.46 -7.82
CA LEU A 86 -9.18 -6.18 -8.20
C LEU A 86 -9.40 -7.69 -8.34
N LYS A 87 -10.31 -8.28 -7.55
CA LYS A 87 -10.67 -9.71 -7.63
C LYS A 87 -11.59 -10.06 -8.79
N TYR A 88 -12.33 -9.10 -9.32
CA TYR A 88 -13.32 -9.33 -10.37
C TYR A 88 -13.03 -8.54 -11.65
N MET A 89 -11.81 -8.03 -11.79
CA MET A 89 -11.37 -7.37 -13.02
C MET A 89 -11.41 -8.37 -14.17
N GLU A 90 -12.07 -8.00 -15.28
CA GLU A 90 -12.13 -8.84 -16.47
C GLU A 90 -10.82 -8.74 -17.24
N GLU A 91 -9.96 -9.74 -17.06
CA GLU A 91 -8.76 -9.93 -17.88
C GLU A 91 -9.01 -11.05 -18.89
N PRO A 92 -8.91 -10.80 -20.22
CA PRO A 92 -9.31 -11.77 -21.26
C PRO A 92 -8.67 -13.15 -21.13
N ASP A 93 -7.44 -13.20 -20.61
CA ASP A 93 -6.61 -14.40 -20.54
C ASP A 93 -6.52 -15.02 -19.13
N TRP A 94 -7.18 -14.43 -18.11
CA TRP A 94 -7.04 -14.85 -16.72
C TRP A 94 -8.39 -14.94 -15.98
N ASP A 95 -8.57 -16.00 -15.19
CA ASP A 95 -9.71 -16.10 -14.28
C ASP A 95 -9.57 -15.01 -13.19
N PRO A 96 -10.55 -14.09 -13.07
CA PRO A 96 -10.46 -12.91 -12.20
C PRO A 96 -10.07 -13.24 -10.75
N LYS A 97 -10.48 -14.43 -10.25
CA LYS A 97 -10.19 -14.86 -8.88
C LYS A 97 -8.70 -15.03 -8.56
N TYR A 98 -7.84 -15.06 -9.58
CA TYR A 98 -6.39 -15.13 -9.42
C TYR A 98 -5.70 -13.78 -9.63
N LEU A 99 -6.41 -12.69 -9.91
CA LEU A 99 -5.76 -11.41 -10.16
C LEU A 99 -5.24 -10.76 -8.88
N PHE A 100 -5.99 -10.90 -7.77
CA PHE A 100 -5.61 -10.34 -6.48
C PHE A 100 -5.68 -11.38 -5.35
N GLU A 101 -4.55 -11.57 -4.67
CA GLU A 101 -4.37 -12.66 -3.71
C GLU A 101 -5.04 -12.36 -2.34
N ASP A 102 -5.73 -13.35 -1.80
CA ASP A 102 -6.28 -13.27 -0.45
C ASP A 102 -5.19 -13.03 0.60
N GLY A 103 -5.40 -12.04 1.47
CA GLY A 103 -4.44 -11.64 2.50
C GLY A 103 -3.53 -10.48 2.10
N LEU A 104 -3.62 -9.97 0.88
CA LEU A 104 -3.12 -8.64 0.55
C LEU A 104 -4.18 -7.60 0.90
N ILE A 105 -3.77 -6.54 1.62
CA ILE A 105 -4.65 -5.46 2.02
C ILE A 105 -4.06 -4.15 1.48
N PRO A 106 -4.63 -3.57 0.41
CA PRO A 106 -4.10 -2.35 -0.17
C PRO A 106 -4.35 -1.19 0.79
N PHE A 107 -3.30 -0.40 1.06
CA PHE A 107 -3.40 0.82 1.86
C PHE A 107 -2.95 2.06 1.10
N GLY A 108 -2.38 1.88 -0.09
CA GLY A 108 -2.04 2.96 -1.00
C GLY A 108 -2.00 2.49 -2.45
N ASP A 109 -2.00 3.45 -3.36
CA ASP A 109 -1.85 3.24 -4.80
C ASP A 109 -0.82 4.22 -5.39
N ASN A 110 -0.34 3.94 -6.59
CA ASN A 110 0.53 4.86 -7.33
C ASN A 110 -0.18 5.68 -8.42
N GLY A 111 -1.51 5.57 -8.52
CA GLY A 111 -2.33 6.16 -9.59
C GLY A 111 -2.20 5.49 -10.97
N GLY A 112 -1.28 4.54 -11.13
CA GLY A 112 -1.03 3.78 -12.36
C GLY A 112 -1.67 2.38 -12.36
N GLY A 113 -2.36 2.00 -11.29
CA GLY A 113 -3.00 0.69 -11.14
C GLY A 113 -2.29 -0.22 -10.13
N ASP A 114 -1.04 0.08 -9.77
CA ASP A 114 -0.31 -0.69 -8.77
C ASP A 114 -0.80 -0.36 -7.36
N MET A 115 -0.80 -1.38 -6.51
CA MET A 115 -1.28 -1.28 -5.13
C MET A 115 -0.13 -1.54 -4.16
N ILE A 116 0.01 -0.69 -3.15
CA ILE A 116 0.90 -0.91 -2.02
C ILE A 116 0.08 -1.58 -0.92
N CYS A 117 0.49 -2.77 -0.52
CA CYS A 117 -0.30 -3.68 0.31
C CYS A 117 0.45 -4.08 1.58
N PHE A 118 -0.30 -4.29 2.66
CA PHE A 118 0.15 -5.15 3.77
C PHE A 118 0.00 -6.61 3.38
N ASP A 119 1.04 -7.41 3.61
CA ASP A 119 1.07 -8.84 3.25
C ASP A 119 0.79 -9.73 4.47
N TYR A 120 -0.46 -10.19 4.58
CA TYR A 120 -0.92 -11.12 5.62
C TYR A 120 -0.99 -12.58 5.15
N ARG A 121 -0.52 -12.90 3.94
CA ARG A 121 -0.62 -14.26 3.37
C ARG A 121 0.03 -15.32 4.26
N LYS A 122 1.10 -14.95 4.98
CA LYS A 122 1.80 -15.84 5.92
C LYS A 122 1.25 -15.82 7.35
N ASN A 123 0.85 -14.65 7.85
CA ASN A 123 0.36 -14.50 9.22
C ASN A 123 -0.67 -13.37 9.29
N LYS A 124 -1.96 -13.73 9.38
CA LYS A 124 -3.05 -12.74 9.48
C LYS A 124 -3.10 -11.97 10.79
N LYS A 125 -2.46 -12.47 11.86
CA LYS A 125 -2.59 -11.90 13.21
C LYS A 125 -1.38 -11.08 13.66
N THR A 126 -0.39 -10.91 12.80
CA THR A 126 0.73 -9.99 13.05
C THR A 126 0.24 -8.54 13.03
N ASP A 127 0.78 -7.68 13.89
CA ASP A 127 0.66 -6.22 13.78
C ASP A 127 1.84 -5.60 13.02
N ASN A 128 2.75 -6.44 12.54
CA ASN A 128 3.93 -6.04 11.79
C ASN A 128 4.01 -6.81 10.45
N PRO A 129 2.99 -6.71 9.57
CA PRO A 129 3.00 -7.33 8.26
C PRO A 129 4.06 -6.68 7.36
N PRO A 130 4.72 -7.45 6.47
CA PRO A 130 5.53 -6.88 5.40
C PRO A 130 4.71 -5.95 4.50
N VAL A 131 5.39 -4.99 3.89
CA VAL A 131 4.84 -4.13 2.84
C VAL A 131 5.34 -4.63 1.49
N VAL A 132 4.41 -4.81 0.55
CA VAL A 132 4.66 -5.30 -0.80
C VAL A 132 3.97 -4.39 -1.82
N ILE A 133 4.45 -4.38 -3.06
CA ILE A 133 3.71 -3.85 -4.20
C ILE A 133 3.05 -5.01 -4.94
N TRP A 134 1.78 -4.83 -5.29
CA TRP A 134 1.09 -5.63 -6.28
C TRP A 134 1.10 -4.82 -7.59
N ASN A 135 1.73 -5.37 -8.62
CA ASN A 135 1.92 -4.77 -9.93
C ASN A 135 0.79 -5.20 -10.86
N HIS A 136 0.08 -4.23 -11.41
CA HIS A 136 -1.08 -4.46 -12.27
C HIS A 136 -0.70 -5.16 -13.58
N ASP A 137 0.43 -4.76 -14.17
CA ASP A 137 0.83 -5.15 -15.53
C ASP A 137 1.62 -6.47 -15.58
N MET A 138 1.98 -7.05 -14.43
CA MET A 138 2.81 -8.25 -14.37
C MET A 138 1.98 -9.53 -14.44
N GLY A 139 2.56 -10.60 -15.00
CA GLY A 139 1.95 -11.93 -14.96
C GLY A 139 1.85 -12.48 -13.54
N PHE A 140 0.89 -13.38 -13.28
CA PHE A 140 0.51 -13.88 -11.93
C PHE A 140 1.70 -14.21 -11.01
N ASP A 141 2.68 -14.99 -11.49
CA ASP A 141 3.84 -15.42 -10.70
C ASP A 141 4.78 -14.28 -10.27
N HIS A 142 4.62 -13.09 -10.87
CA HIS A 142 5.49 -11.93 -10.69
C HIS A 142 4.73 -10.66 -10.27
N ARG A 143 3.44 -10.76 -9.94
CA ARG A 143 2.63 -9.60 -9.55
C ARG A 143 3.06 -8.98 -8.23
N VAL A 144 3.63 -9.75 -7.31
CA VAL A 144 3.96 -9.24 -5.96
C VAL A 144 5.46 -9.14 -5.74
N ALA A 145 5.93 -7.95 -5.38
CA ALA A 145 7.32 -7.70 -5.02
C ALA A 145 7.44 -7.09 -3.61
N PHE A 146 8.47 -7.49 -2.87
CA PHE A 146 8.74 -7.00 -1.52
C PHE A 146 9.26 -5.55 -1.52
N ILE A 147 8.80 -4.74 -0.58
CA ILE A 147 9.30 -3.37 -0.36
C ILE A 147 10.02 -3.26 0.99
N ALA A 148 9.34 -3.58 2.09
CA ALA A 148 9.85 -3.37 3.45
C ALA A 148 9.32 -4.42 4.44
N ASN A 149 10.02 -4.66 5.55
CA ASN A 149 9.61 -5.68 6.52
C ASN A 149 8.37 -5.27 7.32
N ASN A 150 8.04 -3.98 7.34
CA ASN A 150 6.90 -3.43 8.06
C ASN A 150 6.57 -2.00 7.64
N PHE A 151 5.44 -1.49 8.13
CA PHE A 151 4.99 -0.12 7.85
C PHE A 151 6.01 0.93 8.30
N LYS A 152 6.70 0.73 9.43
CA LYS A 152 7.69 1.69 9.91
C LYS A 152 8.87 1.82 8.95
N GLU A 153 9.46 0.69 8.55
CA GLU A 153 10.55 0.68 7.58
C GLU A 153 10.12 1.26 6.23
N PHE A 154 8.87 0.98 5.80
CA PHE A 154 8.32 1.59 4.59
C PHE A 154 8.25 3.11 4.70
N VAL A 155 7.68 3.63 5.79
CA VAL A 155 7.59 5.09 6.02
C VAL A 155 8.97 5.73 6.13
N ASP A 156 9.91 5.11 6.86
CA ASP A 156 11.27 5.61 7.04
C ASP A 156 12.04 5.74 5.71
N MET A 157 11.66 4.97 4.68
CA MET A 157 12.31 4.99 3.38
C MET A 157 11.71 6.01 2.40
N LEU A 158 10.55 6.60 2.73
CA LEU A 158 9.92 7.58 1.86
C LEU A 158 10.79 8.83 1.71
N HIS A 159 10.90 9.31 0.48
CA HIS A 159 11.59 10.56 0.16
C HIS A 159 10.78 11.40 -0.82
N GLU A 160 11.12 12.68 -0.92
CA GLU A 160 10.56 13.56 -1.94
C GLU A 160 11.04 13.11 -3.32
N PRO A 161 10.25 13.32 -4.38
CA PRO A 161 10.75 13.15 -5.74
C PRO A 161 12.00 14.01 -5.93
N GLU A 162 12.99 13.48 -6.66
CA GLU A 162 14.09 14.32 -7.11
C GLU A 162 13.50 15.49 -7.89
N ASP A 163 13.94 16.71 -7.57
CA ASP A 163 13.54 17.89 -8.34
C ASP A 163 13.89 17.60 -9.80
N GLU A 164 12.88 17.56 -10.68
CA GLU A 164 13.13 17.65 -12.11
C GLU A 164 13.80 19.01 -12.31
N GLU A 165 15.12 19.04 -12.53
CA GLU A 165 15.79 20.23 -13.06
C GLU A 165 15.07 20.59 -14.36
N VAL A 166 14.20 21.60 -14.30
CA VAL A 166 13.50 22.17 -15.46
C VAL A 166 14.39 23.20 -16.15
#